data_AF-A0A5P8AYK4-F1
#
_entry.id   AF-A0A5P8AYK4-F1
#
_cell.length_a   1.000
_cell.length_b   1.000
_cell.length_c   1.000
_cell.angle_alpha   90.00
_cell.angle_beta   90.00
_cell.angle_gamma   90.00
#
_symmetry.space_group_name_H-M   'P 1'
#
loop_
_entity.id
_entity.type
_entity.pdbx_description
1 polymer ?
#
loop_
_entity_poly.entity_id
_entity_poly.type
_entity_poly.pdbx_seq_one_letter_code
_entity_poly.pdbx_strand_id
1 'polypeptide(L)'
;KVKDATDAAALALAKGTGTANDEKLTTAESKKDAVIAAGIALKAMAKDGKFIVKDTGANKTEAESAKGVAASAVGKTLSTLIIAIRNTVDGGLKKINEVLATVKQEDKSV
;
A
#
# COMPACT_ATOMS: atom_id res chain seq x y z
N LYS A 1 -11.99 -1.75 -16.94
CA LYS A 1 -10.85 -1.08 -17.62
C LYS A 1 -10.29 -0.03 -16.66
N VAL A 2 -9.19 0.69 -16.96
CA VAL A 2 -8.72 1.75 -16.03
C VAL A 2 -9.77 2.85 -15.89
N LYS A 3 -10.45 3.20 -16.99
CA LYS A 3 -11.51 4.21 -16.98
C LYS A 3 -12.69 3.89 -16.05
N ASP A 4 -12.98 2.62 -15.80
CA ASP A 4 -14.14 2.18 -15.00
C ASP A 4 -13.76 1.97 -13.52
N ALA A 5 -12.48 2.10 -13.17
CA ALA A 5 -12.04 1.86 -11.80
C ALA A 5 -12.54 2.97 -10.86
N THR A 6 -13.23 2.59 -9.80
CA THR A 6 -13.78 3.51 -8.77
C THR A 6 -12.99 3.49 -7.47
N ASP A 7 -12.06 2.53 -7.32
CA ASP A 7 -11.26 2.37 -6.11
C ASP A 7 -9.87 1.81 -6.42
N ALA A 8 -9.04 1.70 -5.38
CA ALA A 8 -7.66 1.25 -5.49
C ALA A 8 -7.53 -0.22 -5.92
N ALA A 9 -8.46 -1.09 -5.48
CA ALA A 9 -8.43 -2.50 -5.84
C ALA A 9 -8.79 -2.70 -7.31
N ALA A 10 -9.82 -1.99 -7.79
CA ALA A 10 -10.20 -1.93 -9.20
C ALA A 10 -9.06 -1.39 -10.07
N LEU A 11 -8.34 -0.36 -9.61
CA LEU A 11 -7.14 0.13 -10.31
C LEU A 11 -6.03 -0.91 -10.36
N ALA A 12 -5.77 -1.61 -9.27
CA ALA A 12 -4.76 -2.67 -9.23
C ALA A 12 -5.13 -3.86 -10.14
N LEU A 13 -6.42 -4.19 -10.25
CA LEU A 13 -6.89 -5.28 -11.10
C LEU A 13 -7.07 -4.86 -12.57
N ALA A 14 -7.13 -3.56 -12.86
CA ALA A 14 -7.32 -3.06 -14.21
C ALA A 14 -6.23 -3.60 -15.17
N LYS A 15 -6.68 -4.10 -16.31
CA LYS A 15 -5.85 -4.59 -17.42
C LYS A 15 -5.79 -3.54 -18.52
N GLY A 16 -4.62 -3.41 -19.15
CA GLY A 16 -4.49 -2.65 -20.39
C GLY A 16 -5.36 -3.28 -21.46
N THR A 17 -5.99 -2.44 -22.28
CA THR A 17 -6.87 -2.90 -23.37
C THR A 17 -6.35 -2.48 -24.73
N GLY A 18 -5.22 -1.75 -24.79
CA GLY A 18 -4.67 -1.19 -26.02
C GLY A 18 -5.50 -0.04 -26.59
N THR A 19 -6.64 0.29 -25.97
CA THR A 19 -7.53 1.37 -26.39
C THR A 19 -7.24 2.61 -25.55
N ALA A 20 -6.76 3.68 -26.19
CA ALA A 20 -6.24 4.88 -25.50
C ALA A 20 -7.22 5.53 -24.50
N ASN A 21 -8.53 5.45 -24.74
CA ASN A 21 -9.55 6.01 -23.83
C ASN A 21 -9.89 5.09 -22.65
N ASP A 22 -9.63 3.79 -22.77
CA ASP A 22 -9.91 2.81 -21.72
C ASP A 22 -8.82 2.77 -20.63
N GLU A 23 -7.67 3.39 -20.92
CA GLU A 23 -6.48 3.45 -20.06
C GLU A 23 -6.34 4.77 -19.29
N LYS A 24 -7.27 5.71 -19.47
CA LYS A 24 -7.32 6.99 -18.73
C LYS A 24 -8.07 6.83 -17.42
N LEU A 25 -7.65 7.58 -16.40
CA LEU A 25 -8.42 7.76 -15.16
C LEU A 25 -9.60 8.70 -15.44
N THR A 26 -10.83 8.19 -15.40
CA THR A 26 -12.02 8.98 -15.74
C THR A 26 -12.93 9.28 -14.55
N THR A 27 -13.03 8.36 -13.59
CA THR A 27 -13.80 8.55 -12.35
C THR A 27 -13.17 9.59 -11.44
N ALA A 28 -13.98 10.30 -10.66
CA ALA A 28 -13.48 11.31 -9.72
C ALA A 28 -12.65 10.67 -8.59
N GLU A 29 -13.03 9.46 -8.18
CA GLU A 29 -12.41 8.66 -7.15
C GLU A 29 -11.01 8.20 -7.56
N SER A 30 -10.85 7.70 -8.79
CA SER A 30 -9.55 7.21 -9.29
C SER A 30 -8.52 8.31 -9.51
N LYS A 31 -8.93 9.58 -9.55
CA LYS A 31 -8.03 10.74 -9.70
C LYS A 31 -7.47 11.24 -8.37
N LYS A 32 -7.89 10.69 -7.23
CA LYS A 32 -7.34 11.04 -5.93
C LYS A 32 -5.95 10.41 -5.78
N ASP A 33 -4.94 11.20 -5.41
CA ASP A 33 -3.57 10.72 -5.25
C ASP A 33 -3.47 9.52 -4.30
N ALA A 34 -4.25 9.53 -3.20
CA ALA A 34 -4.29 8.42 -2.26
C ALA A 34 -4.81 7.12 -2.90
N VAL A 35 -5.81 7.21 -3.78
CA VAL A 35 -6.40 6.06 -4.49
C VAL A 35 -5.42 5.54 -5.54
N ILE A 36 -4.73 6.43 -6.26
CA ILE A 36 -3.68 6.08 -7.22
C ILE A 36 -2.51 5.39 -6.50
N ALA A 37 -1.99 5.99 -5.43
CA ALA A 37 -0.88 5.45 -4.65
C ALA A 37 -1.23 4.08 -4.04
N ALA A 38 -2.45 3.92 -3.51
CA ALA A 38 -2.94 2.64 -3.02
C ALA A 38 -3.06 1.61 -4.15
N GLY A 39 -3.60 2.00 -5.30
CA GLY A 39 -3.69 1.13 -6.48
C GLY A 39 -2.32 0.67 -6.98
N ILE A 40 -1.33 1.57 -6.99
CA ILE A 40 0.07 1.26 -7.31
C ILE A 40 0.66 0.29 -6.30
N ALA A 41 0.50 0.55 -5.00
CA ALA A 41 1.03 -0.32 -3.95
C ALA A 41 0.43 -1.74 -4.05
N LEU A 42 -0.91 -1.84 -4.19
CA LEU A 42 -1.60 -3.10 -4.37
C LEU A 42 -1.15 -3.84 -5.64
N LYS A 43 -1.02 -3.12 -6.77
CA LYS A 43 -0.50 -3.69 -8.03
C LYS A 43 0.91 -4.23 -7.84
N ALA A 44 1.80 -3.46 -7.21
CA ALA A 44 3.20 -3.83 -7.04
C ALA A 44 3.39 -5.04 -6.10
N MET A 45 2.52 -5.21 -5.10
CA MET A 45 2.56 -6.34 -4.18
C MET A 45 1.85 -7.60 -4.72
N ALA A 46 0.98 -7.46 -5.73
CA ALA A 46 0.26 -8.58 -6.31
C ALA A 46 1.19 -9.50 -7.11
N LYS A 47 1.00 -10.82 -7.00
CA LYS A 47 1.82 -11.86 -7.67
C LYS A 47 2.02 -11.61 -9.17
N ASP A 48 0.94 -11.27 -9.88
CA ASP A 48 0.94 -11.01 -11.32
C ASP A 48 0.88 -9.50 -11.65
N GLY A 49 1.26 -8.67 -10.67
CA GLY A 49 1.31 -7.23 -10.76
C GLY A 49 2.37 -6.73 -11.74
N LYS A 50 1.95 -6.09 -12.83
CA LYS A 50 2.86 -5.50 -13.82
C LYS A 50 2.41 -4.09 -14.20
N PHE A 51 3.37 -3.19 -14.35
CA PHE A 51 3.17 -1.85 -14.91
C PHE A 51 3.57 -1.86 -16.38
N ILE A 52 2.62 -1.49 -17.25
CA ILE A 52 2.87 -1.40 -18.68
C ILE A 52 3.34 0.01 -18.98
N VAL A 53 4.51 0.13 -19.62
CA VAL A 53 5.06 1.39 -20.13
C VAL A 53 5.31 1.22 -21.63
N LYS A 54 5.27 2.32 -22.39
CA LYS A 54 5.55 2.27 -23.83
C LYS A 54 7.03 1.95 -24.07
N ASP A 55 7.30 1.13 -25.09
CA ASP A 55 8.65 0.69 -25.49
C ASP A 55 9.42 1.73 -26.35
N THR A 56 9.02 3.00 -26.29
CA THR A 56 9.46 4.04 -27.25
C THR A 56 10.67 4.86 -26.81
N GLY A 57 11.35 4.52 -25.71
CA GLY A 57 12.45 5.32 -25.16
C GLY A 57 13.82 4.66 -25.28
N ALA A 58 14.77 5.33 -25.95
CA ALA A 58 16.18 4.91 -26.03
C ALA A 58 16.85 4.70 -24.63
N ASN A 59 16.26 5.25 -23.57
CA ASN A 59 16.84 5.31 -22.23
C ASN A 59 16.01 4.59 -21.13
N LYS A 60 14.91 3.88 -21.46
CA LYS A 60 14.04 3.16 -20.49
C LYS A 60 13.58 3.98 -19.27
N THR A 61 13.52 5.30 -19.38
CA THR A 61 13.28 6.27 -18.29
C THR A 61 11.93 6.08 -17.58
N GLU A 62 10.91 5.68 -18.32
CA GLU A 62 9.55 5.48 -17.84
C GLU A 62 9.45 4.21 -16.99
N ALA A 63 10.21 3.16 -17.37
CA ALA A 63 10.28 1.93 -16.60
C ALA A 63 10.96 2.16 -15.25
N GLU A 64 12.07 2.91 -15.22
CA GLU A 64 12.75 3.26 -13.97
C GLU A 64 11.89 4.18 -13.08
N SER A 65 11.18 5.14 -13.68
CA SER A 65 10.23 5.98 -12.94
C SER A 65 9.10 5.14 -12.32
N ALA A 66 8.52 4.20 -13.08
CA ALA A 66 7.48 3.29 -12.58
C ALA A 66 7.99 2.41 -11.44
N LYS A 67 9.22 1.89 -11.53
CA LYS A 67 9.87 1.13 -10.45
C LYS A 67 10.06 1.98 -9.19
N GLY A 68 10.56 3.20 -9.34
CA GLY A 68 10.78 4.11 -8.21
C GLY A 68 9.49 4.46 -7.49
N VAL A 69 8.42 4.77 -8.23
CA VAL A 69 7.10 5.06 -7.67
C VAL A 69 6.51 3.82 -6.99
N ALA A 70 6.59 2.64 -7.62
CA ALA A 70 6.10 1.40 -7.05
C ALA A 70 6.82 1.06 -5.73
N ALA A 71 8.16 1.11 -5.72
CA ALA A 71 8.96 0.87 -4.52
C ALA A 71 8.64 1.87 -3.40
N SER A 72 8.48 3.16 -3.74
CA SER A 72 8.11 4.19 -2.76
C SER A 72 6.73 3.97 -2.16
N ALA A 73 5.73 3.65 -2.99
CA ALA A 73 4.35 3.40 -2.54
C ALA A 73 4.28 2.18 -1.61
N VAL A 74 4.96 1.08 -1.97
CA VAL A 74 5.05 -0.12 -1.13
C VAL A 74 5.80 0.20 0.18
N GLY A 75 6.95 0.87 0.10
CA GLY A 75 7.75 1.23 1.27
C GLY A 75 6.98 2.08 2.28
N LYS A 76 6.23 3.09 1.83
CA LYS A 76 5.38 3.94 2.69
C LYS A 76 4.23 3.15 3.34
N THR A 77 3.58 2.29 2.56
CA THR A 77 2.47 1.45 3.05
C THR A 77 2.95 0.52 4.16
N LEU A 78 4.04 -0.21 3.91
CA LEU A 78 4.61 -1.13 4.90
C LEU A 78 5.14 -0.39 6.12
N SER A 79 5.81 0.75 5.94
CA SER A 79 6.30 1.57 7.07
C SER A 79 5.17 2.00 8.00
N THR A 80 4.05 2.43 7.43
CA THR A 80 2.86 2.83 8.20
C THR A 80 2.28 1.63 8.97
N LEU A 81 2.15 0.47 8.32
CA LEU A 81 1.69 -0.75 8.96
C LEU A 81 2.60 -1.18 10.13
N ILE A 82 3.92 -1.13 9.93
CA ILE A 82 4.91 -1.46 10.97
C ILE A 82 4.79 -0.50 12.16
N ILE A 83 4.57 0.80 11.94
CA ILE A 83 4.36 1.77 13.02
C ILE A 83 3.07 1.46 13.78
N ALA A 84 1.97 1.19 13.07
CA ALA A 84 0.69 0.86 13.70
C ALA A 84 0.77 -0.39 14.59
N ILE A 85 1.45 -1.45 14.10
CA ILE A 85 1.69 -2.67 14.87
C ILE A 85 2.54 -2.35 16.11
N ARG A 86 3.64 -1.62 15.96
CA ARG A 86 4.50 -1.24 17.09
C ARG A 86 3.76 -0.45 18.15
N ASN A 87 2.96 0.55 17.78
CA ASN A 87 2.18 1.34 18.73
C ASN A 87 1.15 0.48 19.48
N THR A 88 0.53 -0.48 18.79
CA THR A 88 -0.43 -1.41 19.39
C THR A 88 0.26 -2.33 20.40
N VAL A 89 1.41 -2.90 20.02
CA VAL A 89 2.21 -3.77 20.89
C VAL A 89 2.75 -2.99 22.09
N ASP A 90 3.33 -1.80 21.88
CA ASP A 90 3.83 -0.93 22.95
C ASP A 90 2.73 -0.56 23.96
N GLY A 91 1.53 -0.22 23.46
CA GLY A 91 0.38 0.03 24.33
C GLY A 91 -0.03 -1.19 25.16
N GLY A 92 0.02 -2.39 24.58
CA GLY A 92 -0.22 -3.64 25.30
C GLY A 92 0.84 -3.93 26.37
N LEU A 93 2.11 -3.78 26.02
CA LEU A 93 3.24 -4.00 26.93
C LEU A 93 3.24 -3.00 28.10
N LYS A 94 2.88 -1.74 27.86
CA LYS A 94 2.72 -0.73 28.93
C LYS A 94 1.68 -1.13 29.96
N LYS A 95 0.51 -1.60 29.51
CA LYS A 95 -0.54 -2.10 30.41
C LYS A 95 -0.07 -3.30 31.25
N ILE A 96 0.66 -4.24 30.64
CA ILE A 96 1.24 -5.38 31.38
C ILE A 96 2.22 -4.87 32.45
N ASN A 97 3.08 -3.91 32.09
CA ASN A 97 4.04 -3.33 33.02
C ASN A 97 3.36 -2.61 34.20
N GLU A 98 2.28 -1.86 33.94
CA GLU A 98 1.48 -1.23 34.99
C GLU A 98 0.89 -2.25 35.95
N VAL A 99 0.32 -3.35 35.44
CA VAL A 99 -0.21 -4.43 36.27
C VAL A 99 0.89 -5.09 37.10
N LEU A 100 2.03 -5.43 36.49
CA LEU A 100 3.16 -6.05 37.18
C LEU A 100 3.71 -5.15 38.31
N ALA A 101 3.74 -3.84 38.12
CA ALA A 101 4.18 -2.89 39.14
C ALA A 101 3.28 -2.89 40.40
N THR A 102 2.03 -3.35 40.28
CA THR A 102 1.11 -3.46 41.42
C THR A 102 1.23 -4.78 42.19
N VAL A 103 1.88 -5.80 41.61
CA VAL A 103 2.08 -7.10 42.23
C VAL A 103 3.19 -7.01 43.28
N LYS A 104 2.91 -7.36 44.53
CA LYS A 104 3.93 -7.52 45.58
C LYS A 104 4.39 -8.98 45.64
N GLN A 105 5.67 -9.22 45.90
CA GLN A 105 6.20 -10.56 46.20
C GLN A 105 5.49 -11.06 47.47
N GLU A 106 4.42 -11.83 47.29
CA GLU A 106 3.72 -12.72 48.25
C GLU A 106 2.27 -13.02 47.85
N ASP A 107 1.73 -12.48 46.75
CA ASP A 107 0.44 -12.90 46.18
C ASP A 107 0.49 -14.34 45.61
N LYS A 108 0.66 -15.32 46.50
CA LYS A 108 0.21 -16.69 46.29
C LYS A 108 -1.28 -16.67 46.57
N SER A 109 -2.09 -16.40 45.54
CA SER A 109 -3.52 -16.68 45.62
C SER A 109 -3.67 -18.16 45.96
N VAL A 110 -4.27 -18.43 47.12
CA VAL A 110 -4.64 -19.78 47.62
C VAL A 110 -5.70 -20.38 46.71
#